data_AF-A0A6B0DEU2-F1
#
_entry.id   AF-A0A6B0DEU2-F1
#
_cell.length_a   1.000
_cell.length_b   1.000
_cell.length_c   1.000
_cell.angle_alpha   90.00
_cell.angle_beta   90.00
_cell.angle_gamma   90.00
#
_symmetry.space_group_name_H-M   'P 1'
#
loop_
_entity.id
_entity.type
_entity.pdbx_description
1 polymer ?
#
loop_
_entity_poly.entity_id
_entity_poly.type
_entity_poly.pdbx_seq_one_letter_code
_entity_poly.pdbx_strand_id
1 'polypeptide(L)'
;MICKSMGSENLIIQTYGRNNYDEVEYEINGKKFKTKLTSEALFNYYGGDILFLIPESMITADDTKDYIYLSKLLFNSNEFFKYFYDKIRNQLLNKDIKIEAIKMQSVGEYKFLNGEKTIYFNNSIGNISIYLFKDLLKRIENYNKIILDLSTGLNYYSHVAIETMKYIITYLKIKNFLNDFKKEFLISYSTPI
;
A
#
# COMPACT_ATOMS: atom_id res chain seq x y z
N MET A 1 13.76 -14.64 -29.50
CA MET A 1 13.38 -13.23 -29.43
C MET A 1 11.93 -13.19 -28.97
N ILE A 2 11.70 -12.94 -27.67
CA ILE A 2 10.36 -12.92 -27.09
C ILE A 2 10.13 -11.49 -26.66
N CYS A 3 9.23 -10.80 -27.34
CA CYS A 3 8.72 -9.51 -26.91
C CYS A 3 8.06 -9.70 -25.54
N LYS A 4 8.77 -9.35 -24.47
CA LYS A 4 8.14 -9.05 -23.18
C LYS A 4 7.31 -7.80 -23.41
N SER A 5 5.99 -7.92 -23.37
CA SER A 5 5.13 -6.76 -23.18
C SER A 5 5.67 -6.02 -21.95
N MET A 6 6.12 -4.79 -22.14
CA MET A 6 6.50 -3.92 -21.05
C MET A 6 5.26 -3.79 -20.17
N GLY A 7 5.31 -4.37 -18.97
CA GLY A 7 4.41 -3.99 -17.90
C GLY A 7 4.52 -2.48 -17.68
N SER A 8 3.54 -1.87 -17.00
CA SER A 8 3.61 -0.45 -16.72
C SER A 8 4.96 -0.09 -16.07
N GLU A 9 5.59 1.01 -16.47
CA GLU A 9 6.97 1.31 -16.03
C GLU A 9 7.04 1.72 -14.55
N ASN A 10 5.91 2.14 -14.00
CA ASN A 10 5.79 2.81 -12.70
C ASN A 10 4.95 1.97 -11.74
N LEU A 11 5.41 1.80 -10.50
CA LEU A 11 4.65 1.22 -9.41
C LEU A 11 4.42 2.28 -8.33
N ILE A 12 3.17 2.56 -8.02
CA ILE A 12 2.77 3.47 -6.94
C ILE A 12 2.37 2.62 -5.74
N ILE A 13 3.07 2.77 -4.63
CA ILE A 13 2.82 2.01 -3.40
C ILE A 13 2.24 2.97 -2.36
N GLN A 14 1.06 2.68 -1.84
CA GLN A 14 0.42 3.50 -0.80
C GLN A 14 -0.08 2.61 0.35
N THR A 15 0.11 3.05 1.60
CA THR A 15 -0.53 2.39 2.75
C THR A 15 -2.00 2.78 2.86
N TYR A 16 -2.91 1.80 2.92
CA TYR A 16 -4.34 2.06 3.06
C TYR A 16 -4.72 2.24 4.54
N GLY A 17 -5.06 3.48 4.93
CA GLY A 17 -5.28 3.85 6.34
C GLY A 17 -6.73 4.07 6.80
N ARG A 18 -7.71 4.26 5.91
CA ARG A 18 -9.13 4.48 6.30
C ARG A 18 -10.11 4.19 5.17
N ASN A 19 -11.37 3.96 5.53
CA ASN A 19 -12.42 3.54 4.60
C ASN A 19 -13.13 4.69 3.86
N ASN A 20 -12.98 5.94 4.31
CA ASN A 20 -13.66 7.10 3.75
C ASN A 20 -12.71 8.30 3.70
N TYR A 21 -12.02 8.49 2.58
CA TYR A 21 -11.32 9.75 2.27
C TYR A 21 -12.28 10.70 1.57
N ASP A 22 -12.21 11.98 1.96
CA ASP A 22 -12.88 13.06 1.25
C ASP A 22 -12.24 13.29 -0.12
N GLU A 23 -13.04 13.78 -1.05
CA GLU A 23 -12.53 14.22 -2.35
C GLU A 23 -11.84 15.57 -2.18
N VAL A 24 -10.58 15.65 -2.61
CA VAL A 24 -9.73 16.84 -2.47
C VAL A 24 -8.95 17.08 -3.77
N GLU A 25 -8.43 18.29 -3.95
CA GLU A 25 -7.57 18.63 -5.08
C GLU A 25 -6.10 18.51 -4.68
N TYR A 26 -5.38 17.59 -5.34
CA TYR A 26 -3.94 17.44 -5.21
C TYR A 26 -3.21 18.19 -6.33
N GLU A 27 -2.11 18.86 -6.00
CA GLU A 27 -1.24 19.50 -6.99
C GLU A 27 0.10 18.77 -7.08
N ILE A 28 0.46 18.33 -8.30
CA ILE A 28 1.73 17.66 -8.59
C ILE A 28 2.41 18.42 -9.73
N ASN A 29 3.53 19.08 -9.42
CA ASN A 29 4.30 19.91 -10.37
C ASN A 29 3.42 20.90 -11.17
N GLY A 30 2.55 21.64 -10.47
CA GLY A 30 1.65 22.63 -11.08
C GLY A 30 0.41 22.07 -11.77
N LYS A 31 0.25 20.74 -11.84
CA LYS A 31 -0.96 20.09 -12.38
C LYS A 31 -1.89 19.66 -11.25
N LYS A 32 -3.17 19.94 -11.41
CA LYS A 32 -4.22 19.68 -10.41
C LYS A 32 -4.99 18.40 -10.73
N PHE A 33 -5.24 17.60 -9.71
CA PHE A 33 -5.94 16.32 -9.79
C PHE A 33 -6.96 16.22 -8.65
N LYS A 34 -8.24 16.16 -9.00
CA LYS A 34 -9.31 15.97 -8.02
C LYS A 34 -9.53 14.47 -7.80
N THR A 35 -9.17 13.96 -6.63
CA THR A 35 -9.28 12.53 -6.27
C THR A 35 -9.53 12.36 -4.78
N LYS A 36 -9.88 11.15 -4.34
CA LYS A 36 -9.96 10.82 -2.90
C LYS A 36 -8.63 10.29 -2.36
N LEU A 37 -7.90 9.53 -3.18
CA LEU A 37 -6.63 8.93 -2.82
C LEU A 37 -5.48 9.61 -3.57
N THR A 38 -4.36 9.81 -2.87
CA THR A 38 -3.11 10.35 -3.43
C THR A 38 -2.51 9.45 -4.50
N SER A 39 -2.58 8.13 -4.33
CA SER A 39 -2.18 7.16 -5.35
C SER A 39 -2.93 7.32 -6.67
N GLU A 40 -4.20 7.75 -6.63
CA GLU A 40 -4.96 8.03 -7.85
C GLU A 40 -4.46 9.31 -8.54
N ALA A 41 -4.13 10.35 -7.77
CA ALA A 41 -3.51 11.56 -8.33
C ALA A 41 -2.13 11.26 -8.93
N LEU A 42 -1.31 10.47 -8.22
CA LEU A 42 -0.01 10.00 -8.70
C LEU A 42 -0.15 9.14 -9.96
N PHE A 43 -1.15 8.26 -10.03
CA PHE A 43 -1.44 7.46 -11.21
C PHE A 43 -1.85 8.36 -12.39
N ASN A 44 -2.69 9.37 -12.16
CA ASN A 44 -3.09 10.31 -13.21
C ASN A 44 -1.91 11.16 -13.71
N TYR A 45 -0.88 11.38 -12.89
CA TYR A 45 0.32 12.13 -13.28
C TYR A 45 1.39 11.25 -13.95
N TYR A 46 1.73 10.11 -13.35
CA TYR A 46 2.83 9.23 -13.79
C TYR A 46 2.37 8.05 -14.65
N GLY A 47 1.09 7.66 -14.61
CA GLY A 47 0.65 6.33 -15.04
C GLY A 47 1.19 5.22 -14.13
N GLY A 48 0.98 3.96 -14.50
CA GLY A 48 1.55 2.82 -13.78
C GLY A 48 0.52 1.85 -13.20
N ASP A 49 0.95 1.05 -12.24
CA ASP A 49 0.08 0.23 -11.40
C ASP A 49 0.05 0.78 -9.97
N ILE A 50 -1.08 0.61 -9.28
CA ILE A 50 -1.21 0.97 -7.86
C ILE A 50 -1.19 -0.29 -6.99
N LEU A 51 -0.35 -0.29 -5.98
CA LEU A 51 -0.23 -1.34 -4.97
C LEU A 51 -0.55 -0.79 -3.58
N PHE A 52 -1.62 -1.29 -2.98
CA PHE A 52 -1.99 -0.94 -1.62
C PHE A 52 -1.32 -1.86 -0.58
N LEU A 53 -0.70 -1.25 0.42
CA LEU A 53 -0.28 -1.94 1.64
C LEU A 53 -1.40 -1.80 2.66
N ILE A 54 -2.09 -2.90 2.97
CA ILE A 54 -3.29 -2.89 3.79
C ILE A 54 -2.95 -3.52 5.14
N PRO A 55 -2.86 -2.74 6.23
CA PRO A 55 -2.68 -3.30 7.55
C PRO A 55 -3.80 -4.27 7.93
N GLU A 56 -3.47 -5.42 8.49
CA GLU A 56 -4.48 -6.36 8.98
C GLU A 56 -5.31 -5.76 10.13
N SER A 57 -4.77 -4.82 10.89
CA SER A 57 -5.51 -4.06 11.90
C SER A 57 -6.64 -3.21 11.32
N MET A 58 -6.67 -2.93 10.01
CA MET A 58 -7.76 -2.18 9.38
C MET A 58 -9.12 -2.85 9.53
N ILE A 59 -9.19 -4.14 9.87
CA ILE A 59 -10.45 -4.80 10.21
C ILE A 59 -11.14 -4.16 11.42
N THR A 60 -10.40 -3.48 12.31
CA THR A 60 -10.96 -2.84 13.50
C THR A 60 -11.64 -1.52 13.17
N ALA A 61 -11.40 -0.97 11.98
CA ALA A 61 -12.07 0.23 11.48
C ALA A 61 -13.45 -0.07 10.86
N ASP A 62 -13.90 -1.33 10.87
CA ASP A 62 -15.26 -1.68 10.46
C ASP A 62 -16.26 -1.51 11.61
N ASP A 63 -17.49 -1.14 11.26
CA ASP A 63 -18.58 -0.89 12.19
C ASP A 63 -19.47 -2.12 12.44
N THR A 64 -19.26 -3.23 11.72
CA THR A 64 -20.00 -4.47 11.96
C THR A 64 -19.77 -5.03 13.37
N LYS A 65 -20.83 -5.63 13.93
CA LYS A 65 -20.76 -6.39 15.19
C LYS A 65 -20.46 -7.88 14.97
N ASP A 66 -20.30 -8.32 13.72
CA ASP A 66 -19.96 -9.71 13.40
C ASP A 66 -18.45 -9.97 13.52
N TYR A 67 -17.99 -10.14 14.76
CA TYR A 67 -16.59 -10.45 15.07
C TYR A 67 -16.13 -11.81 14.52
N ILE A 68 -17.05 -12.75 14.30
CA ILE A 68 -16.71 -14.05 13.73
C ILE A 68 -16.35 -13.85 12.25
N TYR A 69 -17.14 -13.07 11.52
CA TYR A 69 -16.80 -12.66 10.15
C TYR A 69 -15.46 -11.92 10.09
N LEU A 70 -15.25 -10.90 10.93
CA LEU A 70 -14.00 -10.14 10.93
C LEU A 70 -12.77 -10.99 11.27
N SER A 71 -12.90 -11.98 12.16
CA SER A 71 -11.81 -12.91 12.44
C SER A 71 -11.51 -13.84 11.25
N LYS A 72 -12.52 -14.28 10.49
CA LYS A 72 -12.29 -15.04 9.24
C LYS A 72 -11.48 -14.22 8.23
N LEU A 73 -11.75 -12.92 8.09
CA LEU A 73 -10.97 -12.05 7.21
C LEU A 73 -9.49 -12.04 7.58
N LEU A 74 -9.14 -12.04 8.87
CA LEU A 74 -7.72 -12.04 9.28
C LEU A 74 -6.97 -13.29 8.83
N PHE A 75 -7.60 -14.47 8.95
CA PHE A 75 -6.96 -15.75 8.69
C PHE A 75 -7.10 -16.22 7.24
N ASN A 76 -8.06 -15.69 6.48
CA ASN A 76 -8.25 -15.99 5.07
C ASN A 76 -7.83 -14.79 4.19
N SER A 77 -6.62 -14.85 3.64
CA SER A 77 -6.07 -13.77 2.79
C SER A 77 -6.95 -13.46 1.57
N ASN A 78 -7.61 -14.46 0.96
CA ASN A 78 -8.47 -14.20 -0.20
C ASN A 78 -9.72 -13.40 0.18
N GLU A 79 -10.33 -13.73 1.31
CA GLU A 79 -11.47 -12.98 1.84
C GLU A 79 -11.04 -11.56 2.27
N PHE A 80 -9.89 -11.44 2.94
CA PHE A 80 -9.30 -10.15 3.30
C PHE A 80 -9.15 -9.24 2.07
N PHE A 81 -8.53 -9.76 1.01
CA PHE A 81 -8.31 -8.99 -0.20
C PHE A 81 -9.61 -8.63 -0.88
N LYS A 82 -10.56 -9.56 -1.03
CA LYS A 82 -11.87 -9.25 -1.61
C LYS A 82 -12.57 -8.13 -0.85
N TYR A 83 -12.58 -8.24 0.47
CA TYR A 83 -13.22 -7.27 1.35
C TYR A 83 -12.64 -5.86 1.22
N PHE A 84 -11.31 -5.73 1.26
CA PHE A 84 -10.68 -4.40 1.12
C PHE A 84 -10.61 -3.92 -0.33
N TYR A 85 -10.56 -4.82 -1.31
CA TYR A 85 -10.59 -4.47 -2.72
C TYR A 85 -11.85 -3.67 -3.04
N ASP A 86 -13.02 -4.12 -2.60
CA ASP A 86 -14.28 -3.42 -2.85
C ASP A 86 -14.29 -2.03 -2.17
N LYS A 87 -13.80 -1.94 -0.93
CA LYS A 87 -13.69 -0.65 -0.22
C LYS A 87 -12.75 0.32 -0.93
N ILE A 88 -11.55 -0.11 -1.30
CA ILE A 88 -10.57 0.71 -2.04
C ILE A 88 -11.16 1.12 -3.40
N ARG A 89 -11.75 0.16 -4.12
CA ARG A 89 -12.35 0.39 -5.44
C ARG A 89 -13.46 1.42 -5.38
N ASN A 90 -14.26 1.43 -4.32
CA ASN A 90 -15.30 2.43 -4.10
C ASN A 90 -14.75 3.84 -3.84
N GLN A 91 -13.52 3.95 -3.35
CA GLN A 91 -12.86 5.23 -3.10
C GLN A 91 -12.15 5.82 -4.33
N LEU A 92 -11.79 5.01 -5.32
CA LEU A 92 -11.25 5.52 -6.58
C LEU A 92 -12.33 6.22 -7.40
N LEU A 93 -12.05 7.40 -7.94
CA LEU A 93 -12.98 8.06 -8.87
C LEU A 93 -12.94 7.40 -10.25
N ASN A 94 -11.74 7.05 -10.71
CA ASN A 94 -11.52 6.28 -11.93
C ASN A 94 -11.62 4.77 -11.66
N LYS A 95 -12.71 4.16 -12.18
CA LYS A 95 -13.02 2.73 -12.03
C LYS A 95 -12.34 1.83 -13.06
N ASP A 96 -11.38 2.32 -13.84
CA ASP A 96 -10.60 1.51 -14.78
C ASP A 96 -9.18 1.24 -14.28
N ILE A 97 -8.72 1.99 -13.26
CA ILE A 97 -7.39 1.81 -12.67
C ILE A 97 -7.24 0.38 -12.14
N LYS A 98 -6.19 -0.33 -12.55
CA LYS A 98 -5.86 -1.62 -11.98
C LYS A 98 -5.21 -1.42 -10.61
N ILE A 99 -5.70 -2.14 -9.61
CA ILE A 99 -5.14 -2.11 -8.25
C ILE A 99 -4.70 -3.51 -7.81
N GLU A 100 -3.61 -3.54 -7.08
CA GLU A 100 -3.13 -4.70 -6.35
C GLU A 100 -3.06 -4.40 -4.86
N ALA A 101 -2.97 -5.44 -4.03
CA ALA A 101 -2.85 -5.28 -2.59
C ALA A 101 -1.89 -6.30 -1.96
N ILE A 102 -1.27 -5.89 -0.85
CA ILE A 102 -0.53 -6.74 0.09
C ILE A 102 -1.16 -6.56 1.47
N LYS A 103 -1.45 -7.67 2.14
CA LYS A 103 -1.84 -7.66 3.55
C LYS A 103 -0.58 -7.47 4.38
N MET A 104 -0.52 -6.39 5.15
CA MET A 104 0.60 -6.05 6.02
C MET A 104 0.25 -6.47 7.45
N GLN A 105 1.17 -7.21 8.08
CA GLN A 105 1.00 -7.63 9.47
C GLN A 105 0.96 -6.43 10.42
N SER A 106 0.38 -6.63 11.61
CA SER A 106 0.25 -5.61 12.64
C SER A 106 0.97 -5.97 13.94
N VAL A 107 1.19 -4.97 14.79
CA VAL A 107 1.73 -5.08 16.13
C VAL A 107 0.99 -4.11 17.05
N GLY A 108 0.70 -4.56 18.27
CA GLY A 108 0.11 -3.74 19.32
C GLY A 108 -1.40 -3.92 19.49
N GLU A 109 -2.00 -2.99 20.22
CA GLU A 109 -3.40 -3.00 20.60
C GLU A 109 -4.23 -2.14 19.65
N TYR A 110 -5.34 -2.70 19.14
CA TYR A 110 -6.31 -1.97 18.32
C TYR A 110 -7.72 -2.18 18.86
N LYS A 111 -8.40 -1.07 19.16
CA LYS A 111 -9.83 -1.08 19.52
C LYS A 111 -10.68 -1.09 18.26
N PHE A 112 -11.74 -1.89 18.28
CA PHE A 112 -12.76 -1.82 17.22
C PHE A 112 -13.45 -0.46 17.26
N LEU A 113 -13.94 0.01 16.11
CA LEU A 113 -14.56 1.33 15.96
C LEU A 113 -15.75 1.52 16.91
N ASN A 114 -16.48 0.45 17.20
CA ASN A 114 -17.59 0.45 18.16
C ASN A 114 -17.16 0.45 19.65
N GLY A 115 -15.85 0.34 19.93
CA GLY A 115 -15.27 0.39 21.27
C GLY A 115 -15.52 -0.85 22.13
N GLU A 116 -16.31 -1.82 21.68
CA GLU A 116 -16.75 -2.96 22.51
C GLU A 116 -15.65 -4.04 22.66
N LYS A 117 -14.71 -4.11 21.72
CA LYS A 117 -13.64 -5.12 21.71
C LYS A 117 -12.29 -4.52 21.35
N THR A 118 -11.27 -5.27 21.71
CA THR A 118 -9.87 -4.99 21.41
C THR A 118 -9.23 -6.24 20.81
N ILE A 119 -8.39 -6.07 19.79
CA ILE A 119 -7.51 -7.10 19.27
C ILE A 119 -6.06 -6.74 19.61
N TYR A 120 -5.28 -7.77 19.95
CA TYR A 120 -3.86 -7.66 20.26
C TYR A 120 -3.05 -8.43 19.23
N PHE A 121 -2.20 -7.73 18.50
CA PHE A 121 -1.26 -8.34 17.57
C PHE A 121 0.10 -8.49 18.25
N ASN A 122 0.41 -9.71 18.69
CA ASN A 122 1.72 -10.03 19.27
C ASN A 122 2.74 -10.28 18.15
N ASN A 123 3.43 -9.23 17.75
CA ASN A 123 4.42 -9.25 16.67
C ASN A 123 5.51 -8.18 16.90
N SER A 124 6.46 -8.03 15.99
CA SER A 124 7.48 -6.99 16.03
C SER A 124 7.57 -6.22 14.71
N ILE A 125 8.01 -4.96 14.76
CA ILE A 125 8.23 -4.13 13.57
C ILE A 125 9.17 -4.85 12.58
N GLY A 126 10.27 -5.43 13.07
CA GLY A 126 11.23 -6.15 12.23
C GLY A 126 10.63 -7.36 11.51
N ASN A 127 9.73 -8.12 12.16
CA ASN A 127 9.01 -9.21 11.49
C ASN A 127 8.15 -8.66 10.35
N ILE A 128 7.37 -7.61 10.61
CA ILE A 128 6.53 -6.97 9.59
C ILE A 128 7.39 -6.52 8.41
N SER A 129 8.53 -5.87 8.67
CA SER A 129 9.47 -5.41 7.63
C SER A 129 10.02 -6.56 6.77
N ILE A 130 10.35 -7.72 7.36
CA ILE A 130 10.86 -8.90 6.64
C ILE A 130 9.78 -9.57 5.77
N TYR A 131 8.57 -9.76 6.31
CA TYR A 131 7.47 -10.33 5.53
C TYR A 131 7.07 -9.40 4.38
N LEU A 132 6.99 -8.09 4.64
CA LEU A 132 6.74 -7.10 3.61
C LEU A 132 7.84 -7.06 2.54
N PHE A 133 9.12 -7.20 2.93
CA PHE A 133 10.24 -7.30 2.00
C PHE A 133 10.03 -8.44 0.99
N LYS A 134 9.68 -9.63 1.49
CA LYS A 134 9.45 -10.82 0.66
C LYS A 134 8.32 -10.60 -0.35
N ASP A 135 7.23 -9.95 0.07
CA ASP A 135 6.07 -9.73 -0.79
C ASP A 135 6.27 -8.60 -1.80
N LEU A 136 6.97 -7.54 -1.40
CA LEU A 136 7.27 -6.41 -2.29
C LEU A 136 8.34 -6.75 -3.32
N LEU A 137 9.37 -7.52 -2.96
CA LEU A 137 10.47 -7.85 -3.86
C LEU A 137 9.97 -8.50 -5.17
N LYS A 138 9.01 -9.42 -5.06
CA LYS A 138 8.41 -10.10 -6.23
C LYS A 138 7.72 -9.16 -7.21
N ARG A 139 7.22 -8.01 -6.73
CA ARG A 139 6.49 -7.04 -7.53
C ARG A 139 7.45 -6.01 -8.13
N ILE A 140 8.29 -5.42 -7.30
CA ILE A 140 9.19 -4.30 -7.67
C ILE A 140 10.16 -4.65 -8.79
N GLU A 141 10.59 -5.92 -8.91
CA GLU A 141 11.56 -6.31 -9.94
C GLU A 141 11.12 -5.97 -11.37
N ASN A 142 9.81 -5.95 -11.63
CA ASN A 142 9.25 -5.72 -12.96
C ASN A 142 9.08 -4.23 -13.33
N TYR A 143 9.32 -3.31 -12.39
CA TYR A 143 9.05 -1.87 -12.57
C TYR A 143 10.35 -1.06 -12.55
N ASN A 144 10.41 0.00 -13.36
CA ASN A 144 11.59 0.85 -13.47
C ASN A 144 11.57 2.00 -12.45
N LYS A 145 10.39 2.54 -12.16
CA LYS A 145 10.19 3.60 -11.18
C LYS A 145 9.24 3.13 -10.10
N ILE A 146 9.65 3.28 -8.85
CA ILE A 146 8.86 2.96 -7.67
C ILE A 146 8.58 4.25 -6.91
N ILE A 147 7.31 4.54 -6.66
CA ILE A 147 6.86 5.71 -5.91
C ILE A 147 6.24 5.20 -4.62
N LEU A 148 6.90 5.43 -3.49
CA LEU A 148 6.35 5.15 -2.17
C LEU A 148 5.59 6.39 -1.69
N ASP A 149 4.27 6.31 -1.65
CA ASP A 149 3.39 7.34 -1.13
C ASP A 149 3.11 7.14 0.36
N LEU A 150 3.50 8.13 1.15
CA LEU A 150 3.37 8.17 2.60
C LEU A 150 2.25 9.10 3.07
N SER A 151 1.53 9.70 2.13
CA SER A 151 0.43 10.64 2.36
C SER A 151 -0.67 10.05 3.23
N THR A 152 -0.92 8.75 3.07
CA THR A 152 -1.86 8.00 3.88
C THR A 152 -1.11 6.88 4.59
N GLY A 153 -0.97 6.99 5.89
CA GLY A 153 -0.27 5.98 6.67
C GLY A 153 -0.56 6.20 8.14
N LEU A 154 -1.00 5.13 8.80
CA LEU A 154 -1.25 5.16 10.24
C LEU A 154 0.05 4.77 10.96
N ASN A 155 0.41 5.54 11.99
CA ASN A 155 1.37 5.11 13.01
C ASN A 155 2.71 4.59 12.41
N TYR A 156 3.12 3.37 12.78
CA TYR A 156 4.41 2.78 12.39
C TYR A 156 4.42 2.17 10.98
N TYR A 157 3.28 2.08 10.28
CA TYR A 157 3.23 1.43 8.96
C TYR A 157 4.04 2.17 7.90
N SER A 158 4.02 3.51 7.92
CA SER A 158 4.89 4.33 7.06
C SER A 158 6.37 4.08 7.37
N HIS A 159 6.72 3.94 8.65
CA HIS A 159 8.08 3.60 9.07
C HIS A 159 8.52 2.24 8.54
N VAL A 160 7.69 1.20 8.71
CA VAL A 160 7.92 -0.15 8.17
C VAL A 160 8.09 -0.11 6.66
N ALA A 161 7.22 0.61 5.94
CA ALA A 161 7.31 0.70 4.48
C ALA A 161 8.63 1.35 4.03
N ILE A 162 9.06 2.44 4.67
CA ILE A 162 10.35 3.09 4.40
C ILE A 162 11.51 2.13 4.70
N GLU A 163 11.48 1.45 5.84
CA GLU A 163 12.53 0.52 6.28
C GLU A 163 12.66 -0.63 5.28
N THR A 164 11.54 -1.28 4.93
CA THR A 164 11.50 -2.34 3.92
C THR A 164 12.03 -1.85 2.57
N MET A 165 11.65 -0.64 2.13
CA MET A 165 12.14 -0.10 0.86
C MET A 165 13.66 0.13 0.88
N LYS A 166 14.25 0.55 2.00
CA LYS A 166 15.72 0.64 2.13
C LYS A 166 16.39 -0.71 1.94
N TYR A 167 15.84 -1.77 2.54
CA TYR A 167 16.36 -3.13 2.34
C TYR A 167 16.23 -3.59 0.88
N ILE A 168 15.10 -3.32 0.23
CA ILE A 168 14.88 -3.69 -1.18
C ILE A 168 15.85 -2.95 -2.09
N ILE A 169 16.02 -1.63 -1.93
CA ILE A 169 16.95 -0.84 -2.73
C ILE A 169 18.37 -1.38 -2.57
N THR A 170 18.78 -1.70 -1.33
CA THR A 170 20.11 -2.24 -1.03
C THR A 170 20.30 -3.61 -1.69
N TYR A 171 19.33 -4.51 -1.53
CA TYR A 171 19.34 -5.82 -2.18
C TYR A 171 19.45 -5.70 -3.71
N LEU A 172 18.65 -4.83 -4.33
CA LEU A 172 18.64 -4.67 -5.78
C LEU A 172 19.95 -4.07 -6.31
N LYS A 173 20.57 -3.14 -5.58
CA LYS A 173 21.90 -2.60 -5.90
C LYS A 173 22.98 -3.69 -5.84
N ILE A 174 22.97 -4.51 -4.80
CA ILE A 174 23.94 -5.62 -4.66
C ILE A 174 23.71 -6.68 -5.75
N LYS A 175 22.46 -7.10 -5.98
CA LYS A 175 22.09 -8.08 -7.01
C LYS A 175 22.53 -7.64 -8.41
N ASN A 176 22.49 -6.33 -8.67
CA ASN A 176 22.88 -5.75 -9.94
C ASN A 176 24.24 -5.05 -9.87
N PHE A 177 25.13 -5.41 -8.94
CA PHE A 177 26.38 -4.67 -8.75
C PHE A 177 27.26 -4.58 -10.01
N LEU A 178 27.23 -5.62 -10.85
CA LEU A 178 27.97 -5.67 -12.12
C LEU A 178 27.17 -5.13 -13.31
N ASN A 179 25.90 -4.75 -13.11
CA ASN A 179 25.02 -4.19 -14.12
C ASN A 179 24.74 -2.71 -13.79
N ASP A 180 24.53 -1.85 -14.79
CA ASP A 180 24.09 -0.49 -14.52
C ASP A 180 22.69 -0.51 -13.87
N PHE A 181 22.63 -0.36 -12.55
CA PHE A 181 21.37 -0.28 -11.80
C PHE A 181 20.68 1.06 -12.06
N LYS A 182 19.59 1.04 -12.84
CA LYS A 182 18.87 2.25 -13.30
C LYS A 182 17.47 2.44 -12.72
N LYS A 183 17.05 1.65 -11.72
CA LYS A 183 15.71 1.81 -11.13
C LYS A 183 15.64 3.08 -10.28
N GLU A 184 14.57 3.85 -10.47
CA GLU A 184 14.29 5.09 -9.74
C GLU A 184 13.37 4.82 -8.54
N PHE A 185 13.67 5.43 -7.40
CA PHE A 185 12.85 5.35 -6.20
C PHE A 185 12.50 6.76 -5.74
N LEU A 186 11.22 7.05 -5.63
CA LEU A 186 10.68 8.31 -5.16
C LEU A 186 9.87 8.10 -3.89
N ILE A 187 9.93 9.08 -2.99
CA ILE A 187 9.03 9.18 -1.85
C ILE A 187 8.10 10.36 -2.11
N SER A 188 6.80 10.11 -2.00
CA SER A 188 5.74 11.12 -2.10
C SER A 188 5.07 11.30 -0.74
N TYR A 189 4.65 12.52 -0.45
CA TYR A 189 3.78 12.85 0.66
C TYR A 189 2.94 14.08 0.30
N SER A 190 1.68 14.10 0.73
CA SER A 190 0.82 15.27 0.65
C SER A 190 0.88 16.04 1.96
N THR A 191 0.64 17.35 1.89
CA THR A 191 0.41 18.17 3.08
C THR A 191 -0.85 17.70 3.80
N PRO A 192 -0.88 17.74 5.15
CA PRO A 192 -2.12 17.52 5.90
C PRO A 192 -3.22 18.48 5.45
N ILE A 193 -4.45 17.99 5.45
CA ILE A 193 -5.67 18.75 5.14
C ILE A 193 -6.42 18.97 6.45
#